data_AF-A0A7G6SSC3-F1
#
_entry.id   AF-A0A7G6SSC3-F1
#
_cell.length_a   1.000
_cell.length_b   1.000
_cell.length_c   1.000
_cell.angle_alpha   90.00
_cell.angle_beta   90.00
_cell.angle_gamma   90.00
#
_symmetry.space_group_name_H-M   'P 1'
#
loop_
_entity.id
_entity.type
_entity.pdbx_description
1 polymer ?
#
loop_
_entity_poly.entity_id
_entity_poly.type
_entity_poly.pdbx_seq_one_letter_code
_entity_poly.pdbx_strand_id
1 'polypeptide(L)'
;MGAFKSDDLAGFWIKATVSAGVPTNAASFNVGSITDTGLGILTVTLTTAFSTANWCCQCAAELTATTYAVANARRTNIRNAAQAAGSVAIDCIDNTATTNLAADPTAWHVAGWGTQ
;
A
#
# COMPACT_ATOMS: atom_id res chain seq x y z
N MET A 1 -21.75 11.30 23.47
CA MET A 1 -21.08 10.79 22.27
C MET A 1 -21.36 9.31 22.20
N GLY A 2 -22.18 8.88 21.24
CA GLY A 2 -22.55 7.47 21.08
C GLY A 2 -21.34 6.63 20.66
N ALA A 3 -21.24 5.42 21.19
CA ALA A 3 -20.21 4.46 20.84
C ALA A 3 -20.23 4.18 19.33
N PHE A 4 -19.09 4.31 18.66
CA PHE A 4 -18.88 3.71 17.35
C PHE A 4 -19.10 2.20 17.51
N LYS A 5 -20.14 1.64 16.86
CA LYS A 5 -20.24 0.18 16.72
C LYS A 5 -19.11 -0.25 15.77
N SER A 6 -18.17 -1.01 16.32
CA SER A 6 -17.00 -1.59 15.64
C SER A 6 -17.36 -2.67 14.61
N ASP A 7 -18.63 -3.04 14.55
CA ASP A 7 -19.10 -4.29 13.94
C ASP A 7 -19.13 -4.19 12.40
N ASP A 8 -19.16 -2.96 11.86
CA ASP A 8 -19.13 -2.67 10.42
C ASP A 8 -17.81 -2.00 9.97
N LEU A 9 -16.85 -1.74 10.88
CA LEU A 9 -15.56 -1.16 10.53
C LEU A 9 -14.61 -2.27 10.04
N ALA A 10 -14.57 -2.49 8.73
CA ALA A 10 -13.53 -3.30 8.10
C ALA A 10 -12.20 -2.54 8.07
N GLY A 11 -11.14 -3.26 8.39
CA GLY A 11 -9.77 -2.84 8.18
C GLY A 11 -9.02 -3.85 7.34
N PHE A 12 -8.00 -3.40 6.62
CA PHE A 12 -6.89 -4.27 6.21
C PHE A 12 -5.59 -3.53 6.46
N TRP A 13 -4.52 -4.30 6.60
CA TRP A 13 -3.18 -3.74 6.56
C TRP A 13 -2.19 -4.78 6.05
N ILE A 14 -1.09 -4.31 5.47
CA ILE A 14 0.03 -5.14 5.05
C ILE A 14 1.34 -4.38 5.19
N LYS A 15 2.36 -5.11 5.65
CA LYS A 15 3.77 -4.81 5.38
C LYS A 15 4.28 -5.80 4.33
N ALA A 16 4.68 -5.30 3.17
CA ALA A 16 5.32 -6.11 2.14
C ALA A 16 6.77 -5.67 1.94
N THR A 17 7.74 -6.53 2.28
CA THR A 17 9.17 -6.25 2.08
C THR A 17 9.55 -6.50 0.64
N VAL A 18 10.47 -5.70 0.08
CA VAL A 18 11.00 -5.93 -1.27
C VAL A 18 12.47 -6.29 -1.18
N SER A 19 12.85 -7.40 -1.82
CA SER A 19 14.24 -7.81 -1.97
C SER A 19 14.48 -8.21 -3.42
N ALA A 20 15.56 -7.69 -4.02
CA ALA A 20 15.90 -7.92 -5.43
C ALA A 20 14.71 -7.67 -6.40
N GLY A 21 13.90 -6.64 -6.13
CA GLY A 21 12.73 -6.30 -6.94
C GLY A 21 11.54 -7.24 -6.77
N VAL A 22 11.51 -8.07 -5.72
CA VAL A 22 10.40 -9.00 -5.46
C VAL A 22 9.70 -8.63 -4.16
N PRO A 23 8.45 -8.10 -4.22
CA PRO A 23 7.63 -7.88 -3.04
C PRO A 23 7.20 -9.22 -2.41
N THR A 24 7.33 -9.32 -1.10
CA THR A 24 6.92 -10.47 -0.29
C THR A 24 6.03 -9.98 0.85
N ASN A 25 4.88 -10.62 1.07
CA ASN A 25 4.02 -10.33 2.21
C ASN A 25 4.73 -10.77 3.50
N ALA A 26 5.21 -9.81 4.30
CA ALA A 26 5.92 -10.08 5.54
C ALA A 26 4.95 -10.22 6.73
N ALA A 27 3.91 -9.41 6.76
CA ALA A 27 2.83 -9.48 7.74
C ALA A 27 1.58 -8.76 7.19
N SER A 28 0.39 -9.30 7.46
CA SER A 28 -0.86 -8.71 6.99
C SER A 28 -2.08 -9.13 7.79
N PHE A 29 -3.13 -8.31 7.72
CA PHE A 29 -4.50 -8.66 8.10
C PHE A 29 -5.44 -8.41 6.91
N ASN A 30 -6.34 -9.36 6.65
CA ASN A 30 -7.34 -9.30 5.58
C ASN A 30 -6.74 -9.13 4.15
N VAL A 31 -5.55 -9.69 3.90
CA VAL A 31 -4.92 -9.71 2.57
C VAL A 31 -4.89 -11.15 2.05
N GLY A 32 -5.44 -11.35 0.86
CA GLY A 32 -5.45 -12.63 0.15
C GLY A 32 -4.20 -12.82 -0.70
N SER A 33 -3.76 -11.79 -1.41
CA SER A 33 -2.55 -11.85 -2.23
C SER A 33 -1.93 -10.47 -2.48
N ILE A 34 -0.67 -10.49 -2.89
CA ILE A 34 -0.01 -9.34 -3.49
C ILE A 34 0.49 -9.70 -4.89
N THR A 35 0.50 -8.73 -5.78
CA THR A 35 1.04 -8.89 -7.13
C THR A 35 1.96 -7.72 -7.42
N ASP A 36 3.16 -8.03 -7.91
CA ASP A 36 4.02 -7.06 -8.56
C ASP A 36 3.60 -6.96 -10.03
N THR A 37 3.19 -5.77 -10.44
CA THR A 37 2.69 -5.51 -11.80
C THR A 37 3.67 -4.69 -12.64
N GLY A 38 4.86 -4.43 -12.10
CA GLY A 38 5.90 -3.61 -12.69
C GLY A 38 6.64 -2.83 -11.61
N LEU A 39 7.84 -2.37 -11.98
CA LEU A 39 8.73 -1.63 -11.08
C LEU A 39 7.99 -0.51 -10.34
N GLY A 40 8.07 -0.51 -9.02
CA GLY A 40 7.45 0.48 -8.15
C GLY A 40 5.93 0.39 -8.10
N ILE A 41 5.31 -0.76 -8.42
CA ILE A 41 3.85 -0.95 -8.36
C ILE A 41 3.50 -2.22 -7.58
N LEU A 42 2.75 -2.04 -6.50
CA LEU A 42 2.20 -3.14 -5.72
C LEU A 42 0.67 -3.15 -5.82
N THR A 43 0.09 -4.29 -6.19
CA THR A 43 -1.34 -4.54 -6.09
C THR A 43 -1.63 -5.46 -4.91
N VAL A 44 -2.48 -5.01 -3.99
CA VAL A 44 -2.94 -5.77 -2.82
C VAL A 44 -4.37 -6.23 -3.09
N THR A 45 -4.63 -7.52 -2.94
CA THR A 45 -5.96 -8.12 -3.02
C THR A 45 -6.41 -8.55 -1.63
N LEU A 46 -7.62 -8.19 -1.24
CA LEU A 46 -8.21 -8.43 0.07
C LEU A 46 -8.87 -9.82 0.13
N THR A 47 -8.85 -10.45 1.29
CA THR A 47 -9.60 -11.71 1.51
C THR A 47 -11.10 -11.42 1.61
N THR A 48 -11.45 -10.43 2.42
CA THR A 48 -12.82 -9.94 2.56
C THR A 48 -12.88 -8.48 2.09
N ALA A 49 -13.62 -8.26 1.01
CA ALA A 49 -13.76 -6.97 0.35
C ALA A 49 -14.54 -5.96 1.19
N PHE A 50 -14.28 -4.66 0.98
CA PHE A 50 -15.17 -3.59 1.42
C PHE A 50 -16.48 -3.60 0.62
N SER A 51 -17.52 -3.01 1.19
CA SER A 51 -18.86 -2.89 0.58
C SER A 51 -18.85 -2.13 -0.76
N THR A 52 -17.94 -1.18 -0.94
CA THR A 52 -17.80 -0.38 -2.16
C THR A 52 -16.33 -0.05 -2.42
N ALA A 53 -16.00 0.65 -3.50
CA ALA A 53 -14.68 1.23 -3.72
C ALA A 53 -14.40 2.49 -2.87
N ASN A 54 -15.41 3.06 -2.21
CA ASN A 54 -15.33 4.32 -1.46
C ASN A 54 -14.91 4.08 0.00
N TRP A 55 -13.69 3.59 0.20
CA TRP A 55 -13.06 3.43 1.51
C TRP A 55 -11.80 4.28 1.62
N CYS A 56 -11.29 4.48 2.83
CA CYS A 56 -10.09 5.28 3.06
C CYS A 56 -8.85 4.41 2.90
N CYS A 57 -8.00 4.69 1.92
CA CYS A 57 -6.71 4.03 1.74
C CYS A 57 -5.56 4.94 2.20
N GLN A 58 -4.56 4.35 2.84
CA GLN A 58 -3.28 4.98 3.12
C GLN A 58 -2.14 4.07 2.67
N CYS A 59 -1.08 4.67 2.15
CA CYS A 59 0.14 3.96 1.77
C CYS A 59 1.38 4.76 2.14
N ALA A 60 2.43 4.04 2.51
CA ALA A 60 3.74 4.58 2.81
C ALA A 60 4.83 3.60 2.36
N ALA A 61 6.01 4.13 2.08
CA ALA A 61 7.21 3.36 1.80
C ALA A 61 8.20 3.48 2.97
N GLU A 62 8.84 2.37 3.34
CA GLU A 62 10.04 2.42 4.18
C GLU A 62 11.22 3.00 3.38
N LEU A 63 11.92 3.94 4.00
CA LEU A 63 13.20 4.44 3.49
C LEU A 63 14.24 3.32 3.51
N THR A 64 15.17 3.36 2.57
CA THR A 64 16.28 2.39 2.49
C THR A 64 17.32 2.57 3.60
N ALA A 65 17.29 3.68 4.33
CA ALA A 65 18.18 3.97 5.46
C ALA A 65 17.39 4.39 6.70
N THR A 66 18.03 4.25 7.86
CA THR A 66 17.48 4.65 9.16
C THR A 66 17.46 6.17 9.38
N THR A 67 18.15 6.92 8.52
CA THR A 67 18.16 8.39 8.53
C THR A 67 17.59 8.91 7.23
N TYR A 68 16.77 9.96 7.32
CA TYR A 68 16.27 10.65 6.13
C TYR A 68 17.43 11.30 5.37
N ALA A 69 17.54 10.97 4.09
CA ALA A 69 18.39 11.63 3.13
C ALA A 69 17.59 11.84 1.85
N VAL A 70 17.84 12.96 1.16
CA VAL A 70 17.16 13.26 -0.11
C VAL A 70 17.31 12.07 -1.05
N ALA A 71 18.51 11.48 -1.18
CA ALA A 71 18.79 10.31 -2.02
C ALA A 71 17.90 9.08 -1.80
N ASN A 72 17.22 8.99 -0.66
CA ASN A 72 16.36 7.85 -0.32
C ASN A 72 14.88 8.25 -0.27
N ALA A 73 14.54 9.48 -0.64
CA ALA A 73 13.16 9.96 -0.61
C ALA A 73 12.29 9.12 -1.55
N ARG A 74 11.21 8.59 -0.99
CA ARG A 74 10.20 7.82 -1.72
C ARG A 74 8.86 8.51 -1.53
N ARG A 75 8.10 8.59 -2.62
CA ARG A 75 6.74 9.07 -2.61
C ARG A 75 5.82 7.95 -3.05
N THR A 76 4.89 7.58 -2.18
CA THR A 76 3.84 6.62 -2.54
C THR A 76 2.57 7.34 -2.99
N ASN A 77 1.89 6.79 -3.99
CA ASN A 77 0.56 7.26 -4.37
C ASN A 77 -0.40 6.08 -4.54
N ILE A 78 -1.69 6.34 -4.32
CA ILE A 78 -2.76 5.42 -4.67
C ILE A 78 -3.11 5.67 -6.12
N ARG A 79 -3.10 4.62 -6.95
CA ARG A 79 -3.37 4.77 -8.39
C ARG A 79 -4.84 5.04 -8.62
N ASN A 80 -5.13 6.04 -9.46
CA ASN A 80 -6.50 6.36 -9.86
C ASN A 80 -7.17 5.13 -10.50
N ALA A 81 -8.47 4.95 -10.22
CA ALA A 81 -9.28 3.83 -10.70
C ALA A 81 -8.74 2.42 -10.35
N ALA A 82 -7.75 2.31 -9.45
CA ALA A 82 -7.21 1.03 -9.00
C ALA A 82 -7.67 0.64 -7.59
N GLN A 83 -8.38 1.54 -6.90
CA GLN A 83 -9.05 1.24 -5.65
C GLN A 83 -10.42 0.64 -5.96
N ALA A 84 -10.60 -0.63 -5.62
CA ALA A 84 -11.84 -1.37 -5.75
C ALA A 84 -12.27 -1.91 -4.39
N ALA A 85 -13.48 -2.48 -4.31
CA ALA A 85 -13.99 -3.12 -3.10
C ALA A 85 -13.00 -4.17 -2.53
N GLY A 86 -12.40 -5.00 -3.39
CA GLY A 86 -11.53 -6.11 -3.00
C GLY A 86 -10.04 -5.89 -3.23
N SER A 87 -9.61 -4.70 -3.67
CA SER A 87 -8.20 -4.50 -4.03
C SER A 87 -7.79 -3.03 -4.06
N VAL A 88 -6.49 -2.79 -3.98
CA VAL A 88 -5.87 -1.50 -4.30
C VAL A 88 -4.52 -1.68 -4.97
N ALA A 89 -4.23 -0.85 -5.97
CA ALA A 89 -2.87 -0.70 -6.50
C ALA A 89 -2.28 0.64 -6.08
N ILE A 90 -1.03 0.59 -5.65
CA ILE A 90 -0.24 1.74 -5.25
C ILE A 90 1.05 1.79 -6.08
N ASP A 91 1.60 3.00 -6.22
CA ASP A 91 2.90 3.20 -6.82
C ASP A 91 3.88 3.85 -5.84
N CYS A 92 5.17 3.72 -6.14
CA CYS A 92 6.26 4.36 -5.44
C CYS A 92 7.20 5.00 -6.47
N ILE A 93 7.47 6.27 -6.23
CA ILE A 93 8.33 7.09 -7.06
C ILE A 93 9.57 7.47 -6.26
N ASP A 94 10.74 7.26 -6.87
CA ASP A 94 11.99 7.86 -6.47
C ASP A 94 12.00 9.33 -6.90
N ASN A 95 11.88 10.21 -5.91
CA ASN A 95 11.75 11.65 -6.13
C ASN A 95 13.12 12.37 -6.17
N THR A 96 14.20 11.59 -6.34
CA THR A 96 15.59 12.08 -6.39
C THR A 96 16.14 12.14 -7.80
N ALA A 97 15.54 11.36 -8.71
CA ALA A 97 15.84 11.41 -10.12
C ALA A 97 15.32 12.71 -10.73
N THR A 98 16.07 13.28 -11.67
CA THR A 98 15.70 14.52 -12.38
C THR A 98 14.36 14.41 -13.10
N THR A 99 13.90 13.19 -13.38
CA THR A 99 12.63 12.89 -14.07
C THR A 99 11.60 12.17 -13.20
N ASN A 100 11.85 11.93 -11.90
CA ASN A 100 11.04 11.09 -11.02
C ASN A 100 10.81 9.67 -11.59
N LEU A 101 11.51 8.67 -11.06
CA LEU A 101 11.46 7.30 -11.61
C LEU A 101 10.59 6.40 -10.73
N ALA A 102 9.82 5.49 -11.35
CA ALA A 102 9.19 4.41 -10.60
C ALA A 102 10.26 3.52 -9.97
N ALA A 103 10.15 3.24 -8.68
CA ALA A 103 11.15 2.48 -7.95
C ALA A 103 10.53 1.72 -6.80
N ASP A 104 11.02 0.50 -6.58
CA ASP A 104 10.60 -0.28 -5.42
C ASP A 104 11.18 0.32 -4.12
N PRO A 105 10.36 0.47 -3.07
CA PRO A 105 10.85 0.80 -1.74
C PRO A 105 11.43 -0.43 -1.06
N THR A 106 12.07 -0.26 0.09
CA THR A 106 12.55 -1.39 0.90
C THR A 106 11.39 -2.19 1.50
N ALA A 107 10.30 -1.50 1.85
CA ALA A 107 9.03 -2.13 2.18
C ALA A 107 7.86 -1.20 1.88
N TRP A 108 6.72 -1.80 1.57
CA TRP A 108 5.43 -1.16 1.45
C TRP A 108 4.65 -1.30 2.75
N HIS A 109 3.99 -0.23 3.16
CA HIS A 109 2.96 -0.23 4.19
C HIS A 109 1.67 0.25 3.56
N VAL A 110 0.62 -0.56 3.65
CA VAL A 110 -0.69 -0.21 3.11
C VAL A 110 -1.73 -0.54 4.14
N ALA A 111 -2.67 0.37 4.35
CA ALA A 111 -3.82 0.13 5.21
C ALA A 111 -5.06 0.75 4.58
N GLY A 112 -6.21 0.19 4.93
CA GLY A 112 -7.48 0.80 4.58
C GLY A 112 -8.55 0.56 5.63
N TRP A 113 -9.47 1.51 5.70
CA TRP A 113 -10.60 1.49 6.62
C TRP A 113 -11.89 1.89 5.90
N GLY A 114 -12.97 1.20 6.20
CA GLY A 114 -14.27 1.42 5.57
C GLY A 114 -15.31 0.44 6.08
N THR A 115 -16.44 0.36 5.39
CA THR A 115 -17.49 -0.60 5.69
C THR A 115 -17.32 -1.87 4.88
N GLN A 116 -17.52 -3.02 5.51
CA GLN A 116 -17.50 -4.34 4.85
C GLN A 116 -18.80 -4.63 4.12
#